data_AF-A0A5T2WQ89-F1
#
_entry.id   AF-A0A5T2WQ89-F1
#
_cell.length_a   1.000
_cell.length_b   1.000
_cell.length_c   1.000
_cell.angle_alpha   90.00
_cell.angle_beta   90.00
_cell.angle_gamma   90.00
#
_symmetry.space_group_name_H-M   'P 1'
#
loop_
_entity.id
_entity.type
_entity.pdbx_description
1 polymer ?
#
loop_
_entity_poly.entity_id
_entity_poly.type
_entity_poly.pdbx_seq_one_letter_code
_entity_poly.pdbx_strand_id
1 'polypeptide(L)' 'MATRNLIITNDWVQITDGTKSEVVQFRGEIAICNSPDKPNPDAPALTFESQTLTITDGDIAWGRTLSPDNQIILAIW' A
#
# COMPACT_ATOMS: atom_id res chain seq x y z
N MET A 1 1.71 -15.99 -12.11
CA MET A 1 1.86 -14.77 -11.30
C MET A 1 3.26 -14.75 -10.75
N ALA A 2 3.96 -13.63 -10.89
CA ALA A 2 5.27 -13.42 -10.28
C ALA A 2 5.07 -12.52 -9.05
N THR A 3 5.51 -12.98 -7.89
CA THR A 3 5.50 -12.15 -6.68
C THR A 3 6.54 -11.05 -6.81
N ARG A 4 6.17 -9.82 -6.47
CA ARG A 4 7.10 -8.69 -6.37
C ARG A 4 7.11 -8.14 -4.94
N ASN A 5 8.28 -7.66 -4.53
CA ASN A 5 8.44 -6.96 -3.26
C ASN A 5 8.46 -5.45 -3.50
N LEU A 6 7.74 -4.71 -2.65
CA LEU A 6 7.70 -3.25 -2.66
C LEU A 6 8.04 -2.74 -1.27
N ILE A 7 8.99 -1.82 -1.16
CA ILE A 7 9.34 -1.17 0.10
C ILE A 7 8.49 0.10 0.21
N ILE A 8 7.76 0.24 1.32
CA ILE A 8 7.07 1.47 1.67
C ILE A 8 7.72 2.15 2.86
N THR A 9 7.62 3.47 2.88
CA THR A 9 8.15 4.37 3.94
C THR A 9 7.02 5.27 4.42
N ASN A 10 7.31 6.30 5.21
CA ASN A 10 6.29 7.25 5.67
C ASN A 10 5.77 8.18 4.56
N ASP A 11 6.45 8.20 3.40
CA ASP A 11 5.95 8.80 2.17
C ASP A 11 5.00 7.86 1.41
N TRP A 12 4.03 8.46 0.69
CA TRP A 12 3.12 7.72 -0.18
C TRP A 12 3.87 7.01 -1.32
N VAL A 13 3.73 5.69 -1.36
CA VAL A 13 4.24 4.80 -2.41
C VAL A 13 3.06 4.11 -3.08
N GLN A 14 3.03 4.10 -4.41
CA GLN A 14 1.99 3.43 -5.16
C GLN A 14 2.12 1.91 -5.04
N ILE A 15 1.06 1.25 -4.58
CA ILE A 15 0.96 -0.21 -4.46
C ILE A 15 0.42 -0.78 -5.77
N THR A 16 -0.74 -0.29 -6.23
CA THR A 16 -1.44 -0.77 -7.43
C THR A 16 -1.62 0.35 -8.46
N ASP A 17 -1.73 -0.03 -9.74
CA ASP A 17 -2.02 0.87 -10.86
C ASP A 17 -3.48 0.79 -11.34
N GLY A 18 -4.32 0.02 -10.65
CA GLY A 18 -5.73 -0.19 -10.97
C GLY A 18 -6.00 -1.08 -12.18
N THR A 19 -4.98 -1.62 -12.85
CA THR A 19 -5.18 -2.42 -14.08
C THR A 19 -5.62 -3.86 -13.83
N LYS A 20 -5.37 -4.36 -12.61
CA LYS A 20 -5.68 -5.73 -12.19
C LYS A 20 -5.80 -5.78 -10.67
N SER A 21 -6.52 -6.79 -10.18
CA SER A 21 -6.54 -7.11 -8.75
C SER A 21 -5.17 -7.64 -8.31
N GLU A 22 -4.67 -7.17 -7.17
CA GLU A 22 -3.41 -7.63 -6.56
C GLU A 22 -3.66 -8.01 -5.10
N VAL A 23 -3.02 -9.09 -4.66
CA VAL A 23 -3.01 -9.48 -3.24
C VAL A 23 -1.75 -8.95 -2.59
N VAL A 24 -1.89 -8.28 -1.45
CA VAL A 24 -0.81 -7.62 -0.72
C VAL A 24 -0.69 -8.23 0.67
N GLN A 25 0.50 -8.73 1.00
CA GLN A 25 0.82 -9.23 2.33
C GLN A 25 1.95 -8.42 2.96
N PHE A 26 1.81 -8.13 4.25
CA PHE A 26 2.80 -7.36 5.00
C PHE A 26 2.80 -7.70 6.49
N ARG A 27 3.84 -7.24 7.19
CA ARG A 27 3.93 -7.26 8.66
C ARG A 27 4.27 -5.87 9.17
N GLY A 28 3.59 -5.46 10.24
CA GLY A 28 3.62 -4.09 10.75
C GLY A 28 2.36 -3.31 10.36
N GLU A 29 2.34 -2.05 10.75
CA GLU A 29 1.20 -1.14 10.57
C GLU A 29 1.43 -0.23 9.37
N ILE A 30 0.44 -0.19 8.47
CA ILE A 30 0.47 0.61 7.24
C ILE A 30 -0.84 1.37 7.08
N ALA A 31 -0.79 2.51 6.41
CA ALA A 31 -1.97 3.25 5.96
C ALA A 31 -2.13 3.10 4.45
N ILE A 32 -3.36 2.88 4.00
CA ILE A 32 -3.73 2.76 2.58
C ILE A 32 -4.75 3.84 2.21
N CYS A 33 -4.48 4.54 1.11
CA CYS A 33 -5.38 5.52 0.50
C CYS A 33 -5.67 5.11 -0.95
N ASN A 34 -6.94 5.10 -1.35
CA ASN A 34 -7.34 4.90 -2.74
C ASN A 34 -7.46 6.27 -3.42
N SER A 35 -6.60 6.55 -4.39
CA SER A 35 -6.51 7.85 -5.06
C SER A 35 -5.92 7.71 -6.45
N PRO A 36 -6.50 8.35 -7.48
CA PRO A 36 -5.97 8.30 -8.84
C PRO A 36 -4.57 8.93 -8.95
N ASP A 37 -4.27 9.90 -8.10
CA ASP A 37 -2.99 10.61 -8.03
C ASP A 37 -2.31 10.41 -6.68
N LYS A 38 -1.00 10.71 -6.60
CA LYS A 38 -0.25 10.66 -5.34
C LYS A 38 -0.95 11.50 -4.26
N PRO A 39 -1.38 10.91 -3.13
CA PRO A 39 -2.11 11.64 -2.11
C PRO A 39 -1.25 12.73 -1.44
N ASN A 40 -1.92 13.74 -0.88
CA ASN A 40 -1.28 14.71 0.00
C ASN A 40 -0.81 14.02 1.31
N PRO A 41 0.21 14.57 2.00
CA PRO A 41 0.69 14.00 3.27
C PRO A 41 -0.40 13.82 4.35
N ASP A 42 -1.40 14.72 4.36
CA ASP A 42 -2.52 14.72 5.30
C ASP A 42 -3.78 14.05 4.75
N ALA A 43 -3.69 13.34 3.61
CA ALA A 43 -4.83 12.65 3.02
C ALA A 43 -5.39 11.57 3.98
N PRO A 44 -6.73 11.44 4.08
CA PRO A 44 -7.34 10.40 4.88
C PRO A 44 -7.00 9.02 4.33
N ALA A 45 -6.79 8.06 5.24
CA ALA A 45 -6.37 6.72 4.90
C ALA A 45 -6.92 5.70 5.89
N LEU A 46 -7.05 4.45 5.44
CA LEU A 46 -7.40 3.32 6.29
C LEU A 46 -6.13 2.66 6.81
N THR A 47 -6.11 2.37 8.11
CA THR A 47 -4.97 1.71 8.74
C THR A 47 -5.20 0.22 8.86
N PHE A 48 -4.18 -0.55 8.55
CA PHE A 48 -4.18 -2.00 8.63
C PHE A 48 -2.91 -2.49 9.33
N GLU A 49 -3.05 -3.51 10.16
CA GLU A 49 -1.93 -4.14 10.86
C GLU A 49 -1.77 -5.59 10.40
N SER A 50 -0.54 -5.97 10.06
CA SER A 50 -0.04 -7.35 9.87
C SER A 50 -1.05 -8.34 9.27
N GLN A 51 -1.47 -8.09 8.03
CA GLN A 51 -2.50 -8.90 7.36
C GLN A 51 -2.25 -9.06 5.87
N THR A 52 -3.14 -9.82 5.24
CA THR A 52 -3.23 -9.97 3.79
C THR A 52 -4.49 -9.26 3.30
N LEU A 53 -4.36 -8.40 2.30
CA LEU A 53 -5.45 -7.64 1.69
C LEU A 53 -5.53 -7.96 0.21
N THR A 54 -6.75 -7.93 -0.34
CA THR A 54 -6.96 -7.93 -1.78
C THR A 54 -7.37 -6.53 -2.19
N ILE A 55 -6.62 -5.94 -3.11
CA ILE A 55 -6.96 -4.67 -3.75
C ILE A 55 -7.56 -5.01 -5.11
N THR A 56 -8.79 -4.59 -5.36
CA THR A 56 -9.54 -4.91 -6.57
C THR A 56 -9.09 -4.08 -7.77
N ASP A 57 -9.33 -4.60 -8.98
CA ASP A 57 -9.15 -3.82 -10.20
C ASP A 57 -10.00 -2.54 -10.17
N GLY A 58 -9.49 -1.48 -10.81
CA GLY A 58 -10.06 -0.13 -10.75
C GLY A 58 -9.51 0.74 -9.60
N ASP A 59 -8.97 0.15 -8.53
CA ASP A 59 -8.43 0.91 -7.40
C ASP A 59 -6.93 1.20 -7.56
N ILE A 60 -6.57 2.48 -7.43
CA ILE A 60 -5.18 2.95 -7.40
C ILE A 60 -4.80 3.21 -5.94
N ALA A 61 -4.20 2.20 -5.32
CA ALA A 61 -3.88 2.23 -3.91
C ALA A 61 -2.48 2.76 -3.66
N TRP A 62 -2.38 3.63 -2.66
CA TRP A 62 -1.14 4.19 -2.14
C TRP A 62 -0.94 3.74 -0.70
N GLY A 63 0.27 3.30 -0.36
CA GLY A 63 0.66 2.84 0.96
C GLY A 63 1.71 3.73 1.58
N ARG A 64 1.66 3.87 2.91
CA ARG A 64 2.76 4.43 3.71
C ARG A 64 2.84 3.76 5.08
N THR A 65 4.00 3.83 5.72
CA THR A 65 4.16 3.52 7.14
C THR A 65 3.66 4.69 7.98
N LEU A 66 3.27 4.44 9.23
CA LEU A 66 2.84 5.51 10.15
C LEU A 66 3.99 6.22 10.86
N SER A 67 5.18 5.61 10.88
CA SER A 67 6.36 6.14 11.56
C SER A 67 7.45 6.52 10.56
N PRO A 68 8.08 7.71 10.69
CA PRO A 68 9.06 8.23 9.72
C PRO A 68 10.30 7.34 9.56
N ASP A 69 10.73 6.67 10.64
CA ASP A 69 11.92 5.82 10.63
C ASP A 69 11.62 4.35 10.26
N ASN A 70 10.36 4.02 9.95
CA ASN A 70 9.95 2.66 9.68
C ASN A 70 9.82 2.38 8.18
N GLN A 71 10.30 1.21 7.76
CA GLN A 71 10.15 0.69 6.41
C GLN A 71 9.53 -0.70 6.46
N ILE A 72 8.52 -0.93 5.63
CA ILE A 72 7.81 -2.21 5.55
C ILE A 72 7.90 -2.76 4.14
N ILE A 73 8.15 -4.06 4.03
CA ILE A 73 8.15 -4.79 2.76
C ILE A 73 6.74 -5.34 2.54
N LEU A 74 6.15 -5.00 1.40
CA LEU A 74 4.93 -5.59 0.88
C LEU A 74 5.29 -6.69 -0.12
N ALA A 75 4.75 -7.89 0.06
CA ALA A 75 4.76 -8.93 -0.95
C ALA A 75 3.45 -8.86 -1.76
N ILE A 76 3.56 -8.70 -3.07
CA ILE A 76 2.42 -8.45 -3.97
C ILE A 76 2.37 -9.51 -5.07
N TRP A 77 1.19 -10.08 -5.35
CA TRP A 77 1.00 -11.08 -6.42
C TRP A 77 -0.37 -11.05 -7.09
#